data_AF-A0A953X5X9-F1
#
_entry.id   AF-A0A953X5X9-F1
#
_cell.length_a   1.000
_cell.length_b   1.000
_cell.length_c   1.000
_cell.angle_alpha   90.00
_cell.angle_beta   90.00
_cell.angle_gamma   90.00
#
_symmetry.space_group_name_H-M   'P 1'
#
loop_
_entity.id
_entity.type
_entity.pdbx_description
1 polymer ?
#
loop_
_entity_poly.entity_id
_entity_poly.type
_entity_poly.pdbx_seq_one_letter_code
_entity_poly.pdbx_strand_id
1 'polypeptide(L)'
;LTKMGVLKSARGLNAGNFLMKKILQRARRMKMTELFLLTNAKCEAAIHLYEKAGFRHDPDIMARHGHRYQRCDVTMSYALTSPG
;
A
#
# COMPACT_ATOMS: atom_id res chain seq x y z
N LEU A 1 -4.18 3.35 2.87
CA LEU A 1 -3.53 4.54 2.26
C LEU A 1 -4.41 5.07 1.14
N THR A 2 -4.71 6.37 1.11
CA THR A 2 -5.68 6.94 0.14
C THR A 2 -5.05 7.44 -1.15
N LYS A 3 -3.82 7.96 -1.14
CA LYS A 3 -3.09 8.35 -2.36
C LYS A 3 -1.59 8.40 -2.14
N MET A 4 -0.82 7.91 -3.13
CA MET A 4 0.62 8.10 -3.23
C MET A 4 0.99 8.22 -4.71
N GLY A 5 1.67 9.29 -5.06
CA GLY A 5 2.14 9.52 -6.42
C GLY A 5 3.51 10.17 -6.39
N VAL A 6 4.36 9.82 -7.35
CA VAL A 6 5.63 10.50 -7.60
C VAL A 6 5.57 11.11 -8.99
N LEU A 7 6.19 12.29 -9.14
CA LEU A 7 6.33 12.94 -10.44
C LEU A 7 7.06 12.01 -11.42
N LYS A 8 6.73 12.11 -12.71
CA LYS A 8 7.36 11.30 -13.76
C LYS A 8 8.90 11.44 -13.75
N SER A 9 9.39 12.66 -13.54
CA SER A 9 10.83 12.98 -13.41
C SER A 9 11.50 12.37 -12.19
N ALA A 10 10.74 11.97 -11.17
CA ALA A 10 11.27 11.39 -9.93
C ALA A 10 11.15 9.85 -9.88
N ARG A 11 10.66 9.22 -10.95
CA ARG A 11 10.61 7.75 -11.07
C ARG A 11 12.04 7.20 -11.23
N GLY A 12 12.29 6.00 -10.73
CA GLY A 12 13.63 5.40 -10.71
C GLY A 12 14.59 5.96 -9.65
N LEU A 13 14.27 7.10 -9.03
CA LEU A 13 15.09 7.74 -7.98
C LEU A 13 14.76 7.26 -6.55
N ASN A 14 14.19 6.07 -6.40
CA ASN A 14 13.79 5.49 -5.10
C ASN A 14 12.79 6.31 -4.26
N ALA A 15 12.18 7.38 -4.80
CA ALA A 15 11.24 8.23 -4.08
C ALA A 15 10.03 7.45 -3.50
N GLY A 16 9.48 6.49 -4.27
CA GLY A 16 8.38 5.63 -3.80
C GLY A 16 8.77 4.78 -2.58
N ASN A 17 9.97 4.20 -2.60
CA ASN A 17 10.49 3.41 -1.47
C ASN A 17 10.73 4.27 -0.23
N PHE A 18 11.26 5.49 -0.42
CA PHE A 18 11.42 6.45 0.68
C PHE A 18 10.07 6.78 1.34
N LEU A 19 9.07 7.15 0.54
CA LEU A 19 7.72 7.46 1.04
C LEU A 19 7.12 6.26 1.78
N MET A 20 7.21 5.07 1.20
CA MET A 20 6.68 3.85 1.80
C MET A 20 7.30 3.56 3.18
N LYS A 21 8.62 3.67 3.32
CA LYS A 21 9.30 3.50 4.61
C LYS A 21 8.79 4.46 5.67
N LYS A 22 8.57 5.73 5.31
CA LYS A 22 8.03 6.74 6.24
C LYS A 22 6.59 6.44 6.66
N ILE A 23 5.77 5.95 5.74
CA ILE A 23 4.39 5.53 6.03
C ILE A 23 4.37 4.35 7.00
N LEU A 24 5.16 3.31 6.75
CA LEU A 24 5.23 2.15 7.65
C LEU A 24 5.74 2.52 9.04
N GLN A 25 6.77 3.39 9.11
CA GLN A 25 7.25 3.91 10.38
C GLN A 25 6.15 4.66 11.14
N ARG A 26 5.36 5.50 10.44
CA ARG A 26 4.25 6.24 11.04
C ARG A 26 3.12 5.31 11.48
N ALA A 27 2.73 4.33 10.67
CA ALA A 27 1.67 3.37 10.98
C ALA A 27 1.98 2.58 12.25
N ARG A 28 3.22 2.08 12.41
CA ARG A 28 3.67 1.40 13.64
C ARG A 28 3.58 2.30 14.87
N ARG A 29 3.97 3.58 14.75
CA ARG A 29 3.86 4.55 15.85
C ARG A 29 2.43 4.89 16.23
N MET A 30 1.50 4.79 15.28
CA MET A 30 0.09 5.07 15.49
C MET A 30 -0.68 3.89 16.11
N LYS A 31 -0.01 2.74 16.36
CA LYS A 31 -0.64 1.51 16.88
C LYS A 31 -1.90 1.13 16.09
N MET A 32 -1.86 1.28 14.76
CA MET A 32 -2.97 0.91 13.90
C MET A 32 -3.19 -0.60 13.96
N THR A 33 -4.44 -1.04 13.90
CA THR A 33 -4.80 -2.46 13.88
C THR A 33 -4.87 -3.02 12.46
N GLU A 34 -5.03 -2.15 11.46
CA GLU A 34 -5.14 -2.54 10.06
C GLU A 34 -4.44 -1.50 9.16
N LEU A 35 -3.68 -1.98 8.18
CA LEU A 35 -3.10 -1.16 7.12
C LEU A 35 -3.30 -1.87 5.79
N PHE A 36 -4.11 -1.26 4.93
CA PHE A 36 -4.37 -1.77 3.59
C PHE A 36 -4.34 -0.66 2.54
N LEU A 37 -4.33 -1.08 1.28
CA LEU A 37 -4.44 -0.22 0.11
C LEU A 37 -5.33 -0.87 -0.94
N LEU A 38 -5.89 0.01 -1.77
CA LEU A 38 -6.73 -0.31 -2.92
C LEU A 38 -6.01 0.25 -4.14
N THR A 39 -5.79 -0.55 -5.17
CA THR A 39 -5.06 -0.17 -6.38
C THR A 39 -5.69 -0.79 -7.62
N ASN A 40 -5.18 -0.40 -8.79
CA ASN A 40 -5.53 -1.04 -10.05
C ASN A 40 -4.37 -1.91 -10.56
N ALA A 41 -4.65 -3.04 -11.19
CA ALA A 41 -3.70 -3.99 -11.76
C ALA A 41 -2.76 -3.32 -12.79
N LYS A 42 -3.24 -2.28 -13.48
CA LYS A 42 -2.42 -1.47 -14.42
C LYS A 42 -1.28 -0.72 -13.73
N CYS A 43 -1.29 -0.61 -12.40
CA CYS A 43 -0.26 0.07 -11.62
C CYS A 43 0.83 -0.92 -11.15
N GLU A 44 1.36 -1.73 -12.06
CA GLU A 44 2.36 -2.79 -11.78
C GLU A 44 3.56 -2.30 -10.97
N ALA A 45 4.13 -1.14 -11.33
CA ALA A 45 5.25 -0.56 -10.60
C ALA A 45 4.92 -0.21 -9.14
N ALA A 46 3.67 0.16 -8.86
CA ALA A 46 3.20 0.42 -7.50
C ALA A 46 2.98 -0.91 -6.75
N ILE A 47 2.39 -1.91 -7.41
CA ILE A 47 2.18 -3.25 -6.83
C ILE A 47 3.52 -3.86 -6.41
N HIS A 48 4.52 -3.87 -7.30
CA HIS A 48 5.86 -4.35 -6.96
C HIS A 48 6.51 -3.58 -5.80
N LEU A 49 6.28 -2.26 -5.72
CA LEU A 49 6.74 -1.46 -4.59
C LEU A 49 6.08 -1.90 -3.28
N TYR A 50 4.77 -2.17 -3.30
CA TYR A 50 4.01 -2.63 -2.14
C TYR A 50 4.46 -4.02 -1.69
N GLU A 51 4.61 -4.96 -2.62
CA GLU A 51 5.12 -6.32 -2.34
C GLU A 51 6.51 -6.27 -1.70
N LYS A 52 7.43 -5.48 -2.28
CA LYS A 52 8.77 -5.28 -1.73
C LYS A 52 8.75 -4.66 -0.33
N ALA A 53 7.75 -3.82 -0.04
CA ALA A 53 7.58 -3.23 1.28
C ALA A 53 6.95 -4.20 2.29
N GLY A 54 6.45 -5.36 1.85
CA GLY A 54 5.87 -6.41 2.68
C GLY A 54 4.34 -6.45 2.67
N PHE A 55 3.67 -5.70 1.78
CA PHE A 55 2.24 -5.87 1.55
C PHE A 55 1.99 -7.19 0.81
N ARG A 56 0.83 -7.79 1.03
CA ARG A 56 0.36 -8.99 0.35
C ARG A 56 -1.01 -8.76 -0.25
N HIS A 57 -1.28 -9.37 -1.40
CA HIS A 57 -2.62 -9.37 -1.98
C HIS A 57 -3.61 -9.99 -0.99
N ASP A 58 -4.73 -9.31 -0.78
CA ASP A 58 -5.68 -9.63 0.28
C ASP A 58 -7.12 -9.53 -0.26
N PRO A 59 -7.74 -10.66 -0.66
CA PRO A 59 -9.10 -10.67 -1.17
C PRO A 59 -10.15 -10.34 -0.10
N ASP A 60 -9.84 -10.50 1.18
CA ASP A 60 -10.78 -10.15 2.25
C ASP A 60 -10.96 -8.64 2.33
N ILE A 61 -9.90 -7.86 2.08
CA ILE A 61 -10.00 -6.41 1.91
C ILE A 61 -10.88 -6.05 0.70
N MET A 62 -10.80 -6.81 -0.41
CA MET A 62 -11.68 -6.61 -1.57
C MET A 62 -13.14 -6.83 -1.17
N ALA A 63 -13.45 -7.91 -0.45
CA ALA A 63 -14.81 -8.18 0.00
C ALA A 63 -15.33 -7.07 0.94
N ARG A 64 -14.52 -6.64 1.92
CA ARG A 64 -14.91 -5.63 2.92
C ARG A 64 -14.98 -4.20 2.37
N HIS A 65 -14.12 -3.84 1.41
CA HIS A 65 -13.92 -2.43 1.01
C HIS A 65 -13.97 -2.20 -0.51
N GLY A 66 -13.80 -3.23 -1.33
CA GLY A 66 -13.74 -3.12 -2.80
C GLY A 66 -15.01 -2.57 -3.43
N HIS A 67 -16.18 -2.90 -2.87
CA HIS A 67 -17.48 -2.39 -3.34
C HIS A 67 -17.57 -0.85 -3.33
N ARG A 68 -16.74 -0.16 -2.53
CA ARG A 68 -16.72 1.31 -2.44
C ARG A 68 -15.91 1.97 -3.56
N TYR A 69 -15.15 1.20 -4.35
CA TYR A 69 -14.22 1.72 -5.35
C TYR A 69 -14.32 0.93 -6.65
N GLN A 70 -15.26 1.32 -7.52
CA GLN A 70 -15.53 0.64 -8.81
C GLN A 70 -14.33 0.48 -9.76
N ARG A 71 -13.23 1.22 -9.55
CA ARG A 71 -12.01 1.14 -10.40
C ARG A 71 -10.88 0.32 -9.79
N CYS A 72 -11.09 -0.19 -8.58
CA CYS A 72 -10.13 -1.03 -7.87
C CYS A 72 -10.36 -2.50 -8.26
N ASP A 73 -9.30 -3.19 -8.66
CA ASP A 73 -9.30 -4.63 -8.96
C ASP A 73 -8.19 -5.37 -8.18
N VAL A 74 -7.35 -4.66 -7.41
CA VAL A 74 -6.32 -5.23 -6.55
C VAL A 74 -6.37 -4.60 -5.16
N THR A 75 -6.40 -5.44 -4.14
CA THR A 75 -6.35 -5.03 -2.73
C THR A 75 -5.19 -5.70 -2.03
N MET A 76 -4.50 -4.96 -1.16
CA MET A 76 -3.35 -5.49 -0.44
C MET A 76 -3.37 -5.04 1.01
N SER A 77 -2.97 -5.91 1.93
CA SER A 77 -2.81 -5.61 3.36
C SER A 77 -1.37 -5.77 3.81
N TYR A 78 -1.04 -5.10 4.92
CA TYR A 78 0.25 -5.15 5.55
C TYR A 78 0.09 -5.66 6.98
N ALA A 79 0.84 -6.71 7.32
CA ALA A 79 0.90 -7.22 8.68
C ALA A 79 1.63 -6.21 9.57
N LEU A 80 0.87 -5.42 10.32
CA LEU A 80 1.39 -4.59 11.39
C LEU A 80 1.73 -5.52 12.56
N THR A 81 2.93 -6.09 12.57
CA THR A 81 3.44 -6.73 13.78
C THR A 81 3.61 -5.65 14.84
N SER A 82 2.87 -5.79 15.95
CA SER A 82 3.16 -5.01 17.15
C SER A 82 4.61 -5.26 17.52
N PRO A 83 5.41 -4.22 17.82
CA PRO A 83 6.65 -4.48 18.55
C PRO A 83 6.24 -5.17 19.85
N GLY A 84 6.73 -6.40 20.04
CA GLY A 84 6.63 -7.10 21.32
C GLY A 84 7.33 -6.34 22.43
#